data_AF-A0A382PYW3-F1
#
_entry.id   AF-A0A382PYW3-F1
#
_cell.length_a   1.000
_cell.length_b   1.000
_cell.length_c   1.000
_cell.angle_alpha   90.00
_cell.angle_beta   90.00
_cell.angle_gamma   90.00
#
_symmetry.space_group_name_H-M   'P 1'
#
loop_
_entity.id
_entity.type
_entity.pdbx_description
1 polymer ?
#
loop_
_entity_poly.entity_id
_entity_poly.type
_entity_poly.pdbx_seq_one_letter_code
_entity_poly.pdbx_strand_id
1 'polypeptide(L)'
;RTVITPDPYLSINQVGVPELAARELTVPVRINIHNLAFMRNLIKENFAPSDPEQYIPGINYMIRPDGRRVKLTDENWEFNHERLEPGFLVERHLMDGDIVLFNRQPSLHRMSMMAHEVRIMKGKTFRINLCVCPPYNADFDGDEMNLHVVQSEEARAEARILMRVQEHIRSPRFGGAVIGAIHDHITGMFLLTHGEASYDIDQTVRILSRVENKKDLPKPEYPKAKGGPRWSGRQIFSVLLPDDMNLKYNASVYFADRTLEENAELDMIVEIVNGQMIKGPVDGNSISAFKGRILEEISRLKGSDAARDFIDKVTRLAVGGLMETGCTTGIDDADVPE
;
A
#
# COMPACT_ATOMS: atom_id res chain seq x y z
N ARG A 1 -9.37 9.52 -16.29
CA ARG A 1 -8.75 8.28 -16.82
C ARG A 1 -7.32 8.62 -17.22
N THR A 2 -6.35 7.80 -16.84
CA THR A 2 -4.96 7.91 -17.30
C THR A 2 -4.27 6.55 -17.12
N VAL A 3 -3.07 6.43 -17.66
CA VAL A 3 -2.18 5.26 -17.52
C VAL A 3 -1.84 5.04 -16.04
N ILE A 4 -1.70 3.77 -15.64
CA ILE A 4 -1.23 3.38 -14.31
C ILE A 4 0.27 3.09 -14.26
N THR A 5 0.89 3.31 -13.11
CA THR A 5 2.31 3.03 -12.85
C THR A 5 2.47 2.39 -11.47
N PRO A 6 3.47 1.51 -11.26
CA PRO A 6 3.68 0.85 -9.98
C PRO A 6 4.28 1.83 -8.96
N ASP A 7 3.84 1.74 -7.70
CA ASP A 7 4.50 2.40 -6.57
C ASP A 7 4.44 1.50 -5.32
N PRO A 8 5.55 0.83 -4.94
CA PRO A 8 5.58 -0.08 -3.80
C PRO A 8 5.55 0.63 -2.44
N TYR A 9 5.68 1.96 -2.39
CA TYR A 9 5.67 2.72 -1.15
C TYR A 9 4.28 3.27 -0.79
N LEU A 10 3.33 3.24 -1.72
CA LEU A 10 1.93 3.52 -1.42
C LEU A 10 1.33 2.39 -0.57
N SER A 11 0.46 2.75 0.36
CA SER A 11 -0.40 1.76 1.00
C SER A 11 -1.29 1.08 -0.05
N ILE A 12 -1.71 -0.17 0.16
CA ILE A 12 -2.73 -0.80 -0.71
C ILE A 12 -4.06 -0.03 -0.76
N ASN A 13 -4.34 0.80 0.25
CA ASN A 13 -5.51 1.67 0.24
C ASN A 13 -5.29 2.97 -0.53
N GLN A 14 -4.05 3.31 -0.90
CA GLN A 14 -3.73 4.60 -1.51
C GLN A 14 -3.67 4.50 -3.04
N VAL A 15 -4.17 5.54 -3.70
CA VAL A 15 -3.94 5.78 -5.12
C VAL A 15 -3.22 7.12 -5.30
N GLY A 16 -2.09 7.09 -6.00
CA GLY A 16 -1.36 8.28 -6.38
C GLY A 16 -2.12 9.04 -7.46
N VAL A 17 -2.48 10.29 -7.19
CA VAL A 17 -3.23 11.16 -8.12
C VAL A 17 -2.34 12.32 -8.58
N PRO A 18 -2.20 12.53 -9.90
CA PRO A 18 -1.49 13.68 -10.44
C PRO A 18 -2.05 15.01 -9.94
N GLU A 19 -1.16 15.95 -9.58
CA GLU A 19 -1.53 17.31 -9.16
C GLU A 19 -2.49 18.00 -10.14
N LEU A 20 -2.26 17.83 -11.46
CA LEU A 20 -3.14 18.38 -12.49
C LEU A 20 -4.57 17.85 -12.39
N ALA A 21 -4.74 16.53 -12.20
CA ALA A 21 -6.05 15.94 -12.03
C ALA A 21 -6.70 16.38 -10.71
N ALA A 22 -5.90 16.54 -9.66
CA ALA A 22 -6.36 16.96 -8.34
C ALA A 22 -6.88 18.40 -8.29
N ARG A 23 -6.35 19.31 -9.12
CA ARG A 23 -6.85 20.70 -9.24
C ARG A 23 -8.16 20.79 -10.03
N GLU A 24 -8.37 19.88 -10.98
CA GLU A 24 -9.59 19.85 -11.80
C GLU A 24 -10.75 19.16 -11.08
N LEU A 25 -10.46 18.04 -10.41
CA LEU A 25 -11.45 17.26 -9.68
C LEU A 25 -11.77 17.89 -8.33
N THR A 26 -13.06 17.93 -8.00
CA THR A 26 -13.52 18.62 -6.80
C THR A 26 -14.39 17.77 -5.88
N VAL A 27 -14.33 18.11 -4.60
CA VAL A 27 -15.11 17.54 -3.52
C VAL A 27 -15.98 18.66 -2.93
N PRO A 28 -17.32 18.52 -2.96
CA PRO A 28 -18.20 19.51 -2.39
C PRO A 28 -18.22 19.35 -0.87
N VAL A 29 -17.99 20.45 -0.15
CA VAL A 29 -17.96 20.51 1.32
C VAL A 29 -18.83 21.66 1.81
N ARG A 30 -19.76 21.35 2.71
CA ARG A 30 -20.61 22.36 3.33
C ARG A 30 -19.82 23.13 4.39
N ILE A 31 -19.86 24.44 4.31
CA ILE A 31 -19.21 25.33 5.27
C ILE A 31 -19.99 25.30 6.58
N ASN A 32 -19.25 25.11 7.66
CA ASN A 32 -19.72 25.15 9.04
C ASN A 32 -18.70 25.88 9.92
N ILE A 33 -19.03 26.06 11.19
CA ILE A 33 -18.18 26.79 12.14
C ILE A 33 -16.80 26.15 12.35
N HIS A 34 -16.67 24.84 12.13
CA HIS A 34 -15.43 24.09 12.36
C HIS A 34 -14.47 24.16 11.18
N ASN A 35 -14.98 24.22 9.94
CA ASN A 35 -14.16 24.21 8.73
C ASN A 35 -14.00 25.58 8.05
N LEU A 36 -14.75 26.61 8.49
CA LEU A 36 -14.75 27.93 7.84
C LEU A 36 -13.35 28.54 7.70
N ALA A 37 -12.57 28.55 8.77
CA ALA A 37 -11.22 29.12 8.77
C ALA A 37 -10.30 28.39 7.78
N PHE A 38 -10.38 27.05 7.75
CA PHE A 38 -9.63 26.21 6.83
C PHE A 38 -10.02 26.48 5.37
N MET A 39 -11.32 26.56 5.07
CA MET A 39 -11.82 26.79 3.70
C MET A 39 -11.48 28.19 3.20
N ARG A 40 -11.51 29.21 4.07
CA ARG A 40 -11.01 30.55 3.73
C ARG A 40 -9.54 30.52 3.34
N ASN A 41 -8.71 29.78 4.10
CA ASN A 41 -7.31 29.60 3.74
C ASN A 41 -7.18 28.93 2.36
N LEU A 42 -7.93 27.86 2.08
CA LEU A 42 -7.87 27.19 0.77
C LEU A 42 -8.24 28.12 -0.41
N ILE A 43 -9.20 29.03 -0.25
CA ILE A 43 -9.48 30.03 -1.29
C ILE A 43 -8.23 30.88 -1.53
N LYS A 44 -7.59 31.39 -0.46
CA LYS A 44 -6.39 32.23 -0.57
C LYS A 44 -5.23 31.49 -1.23
N GLU A 45 -4.95 30.26 -0.80
CA GLU A 45 -3.86 29.43 -1.34
C GLU A 45 -4.05 29.13 -2.84
N ASN A 46 -5.29 29.13 -3.34
CA ASN A 46 -5.55 28.87 -4.75
C ASN A 46 -5.03 29.99 -5.67
N PHE A 47 -5.05 31.25 -5.20
CA PHE A 47 -4.70 32.44 -6.01
C PHE A 47 -3.40 33.10 -5.56
N ALA A 48 -3.03 32.95 -4.30
CA ALA A 48 -1.79 33.43 -3.71
C ALA A 48 -1.12 32.31 -2.89
N PRO A 49 -0.60 31.27 -3.57
CA PRO A 49 -0.03 30.10 -2.89
C PRO A 49 1.18 30.48 -2.06
N SER A 50 1.26 29.96 -0.83
CA SER A 50 2.42 30.18 0.03
C SER A 50 3.69 29.53 -0.51
N ASP A 51 3.56 28.41 -1.22
CA ASP A 51 4.65 27.69 -1.89
C ASP A 51 4.20 27.24 -3.29
N PRO A 52 4.65 27.91 -4.37
CA PRO A 52 4.30 27.55 -5.74
C PRO A 52 4.83 26.18 -6.21
N GLU A 53 5.87 25.64 -5.55
CA GLU A 53 6.53 24.39 -5.95
C GLU A 53 5.88 23.14 -5.34
N GLN A 54 5.03 23.34 -4.34
CA GLN A 54 4.26 22.31 -3.66
C GLN A 54 2.79 22.34 -4.10
N TYR A 55 2.18 21.17 -4.17
CA TYR A 55 0.74 21.08 -4.28
C TYR A 55 0.06 21.61 -3.01
N ILE A 56 -0.67 22.71 -3.15
CA ILE A 56 -1.58 23.22 -2.14
C ILE A 56 -3.00 23.18 -2.73
N PRO A 57 -3.97 22.53 -2.06
CA PRO A 57 -5.33 22.45 -2.54
C PRO A 57 -6.02 23.81 -2.50
N GLY A 58 -6.85 24.09 -3.49
CA GLY A 58 -7.64 25.30 -3.62
C GLY A 58 -9.15 25.02 -3.68
N ILE A 59 -9.92 26.05 -4.03
CA ILE A 59 -11.37 25.97 -4.26
C ILE A 59 -11.70 26.56 -5.62
N ASN A 60 -12.40 25.78 -6.46
CA ASN A 60 -12.80 26.22 -7.79
C ASN A 60 -14.14 26.95 -7.78
N TYR A 61 -15.09 26.47 -6.97
CA TYR A 61 -16.45 27.00 -6.96
C TYR A 61 -16.98 27.21 -5.55
N MET A 62 -17.81 28.24 -5.40
CA MET A 62 -18.59 28.54 -4.22
C MET A 62 -20.07 28.57 -4.61
N ILE A 63 -20.90 27.88 -3.84
CA ILE A 63 -22.33 27.76 -4.03
C ILE A 63 -23.00 28.37 -2.82
N ARG A 64 -23.80 29.41 -3.08
CA ARG A 64 -24.52 30.15 -2.06
C ARG A 64 -25.79 29.39 -1.61
N PRO A 65 -26.37 29.74 -0.45
CA PRO A 65 -27.63 29.15 0.02
C PRO A 65 -28.81 29.36 -0.94
N ASP A 66 -28.76 30.40 -1.78
CA ASP A 66 -29.73 30.67 -2.85
C ASP A 66 -29.57 29.75 -4.08
N GLY A 67 -28.58 28.85 -4.07
CA GLY A 67 -28.27 27.93 -5.16
C GLY A 67 -27.35 28.51 -6.24
N ARG A 68 -26.95 29.79 -6.15
CA ARG A 68 -26.07 30.39 -7.14
C ARG A 68 -24.65 29.84 -7.02
N ARG A 69 -24.19 29.15 -8.07
CA ARG A 69 -22.81 28.67 -8.23
C ARG A 69 -21.94 29.77 -8.84
N VAL A 70 -20.84 30.09 -8.17
CA VAL A 70 -19.87 31.12 -8.54
C VAL A 70 -18.51 30.46 -8.72
N LYS A 71 -17.89 30.62 -9.89
CA LYS A 71 -16.51 30.23 -10.13
C LYS A 71 -15.57 31.28 -9.53
N LEU A 72 -14.60 30.84 -8.73
CA LEU A 72 -13.58 31.73 -8.18
C LEU A 72 -12.53 32.01 -9.26
N THR A 73 -12.16 33.28 -9.43
CA THR A 73 -11.17 33.76 -10.41
C THR A 73 -10.28 34.82 -9.77
N ASP A 74 -9.15 35.15 -10.40
CA ASP A 74 -8.22 36.18 -9.94
C ASP A 74 -8.92 37.53 -9.66
N GLU A 75 -9.97 37.84 -10.41
CA GLU A 75 -10.72 39.10 -10.31
C GLU A 75 -11.72 39.13 -9.15
N ASN A 76 -12.19 37.98 -8.65
CA ASN A 76 -13.35 37.91 -7.77
C ASN A 76 -13.09 37.19 -6.43
N TRP A 77 -11.95 36.52 -6.27
CA TRP A 77 -11.74 35.62 -5.14
C TRP A 77 -11.71 36.37 -3.80
N GLU A 78 -11.08 37.56 -3.72
CA GLU A 78 -11.01 38.36 -2.49
C GLU A 78 -12.41 38.74 -1.99
N PHE A 79 -13.25 39.22 -2.91
CA PHE A 79 -14.63 39.60 -2.63
C PHE A 79 -15.47 38.42 -2.10
N ASN A 80 -15.27 37.23 -2.67
CA ASN A 80 -15.99 36.02 -2.26
C ASN A 80 -15.42 35.39 -0.98
N HIS A 81 -14.10 35.48 -0.77
CA HIS A 81 -13.41 35.01 0.44
C HIS A 81 -13.97 35.67 1.70
N GLU A 82 -14.17 37.00 1.68
CA GLU A 82 -14.72 37.75 2.81
C GLU A 82 -16.17 37.38 3.14
N ARG A 83 -16.93 36.96 2.12
CA ARG A 83 -18.36 36.63 2.21
C ARG A 83 -18.64 35.16 2.50
N LEU A 84 -17.60 34.32 2.56
CA LEU A 84 -17.78 32.91 2.88
C LEU A 84 -18.28 32.78 4.32
N GLU A 85 -19.44 32.14 4.50
CA GLU A 85 -20.11 31.97 5.78
C GLU A 85 -20.75 30.56 5.91
N PRO A 86 -21.08 30.10 7.13
CA PRO A 86 -21.77 28.83 7.33
C PRO A 86 -23.06 28.73 6.50
N GLY A 87 -23.30 27.55 5.92
CA GLY A 87 -24.43 27.29 5.02
C GLY A 87 -24.06 27.30 3.54
N PHE A 88 -22.95 27.95 3.17
CA PHE A 88 -22.37 27.86 1.83
C PHE A 88 -21.86 26.44 1.55
N LEU A 89 -21.72 26.11 0.27
CA LEU A 89 -21.10 24.88 -0.21
C LEU A 89 -19.90 25.28 -1.08
N VAL A 90 -18.75 24.64 -0.90
CA VAL A 90 -17.55 24.90 -1.72
C VAL A 90 -17.12 23.63 -2.42
N GLU A 91 -16.64 23.76 -3.66
CA GLU A 91 -16.04 22.66 -4.42
C GLU A 91 -14.52 22.81 -4.35
N ARG A 92 -13.92 22.17 -3.33
CA ARG A 92 -12.47 22.19 -3.12
C ARG A 92 -11.77 21.14 -3.99
N HIS A 93 -10.50 21.37 -4.31
CA HIS A 93 -9.63 20.39 -4.95
C HIS A 93 -9.51 19.11 -4.11
N LEU A 94 -9.04 18.03 -4.74
CA LEU A 94 -8.70 16.79 -4.04
C LEU A 94 -7.57 17.01 -3.03
N MET A 95 -7.62 16.30 -1.93
CA MET A 95 -6.59 16.32 -0.88
C MET A 95 -6.19 14.90 -0.52
N ASP A 96 -5.03 14.78 0.12
CA ASP A 96 -4.61 13.51 0.71
C ASP A 96 -5.67 12.97 1.67
N GLY A 97 -6.00 11.69 1.54
CA GLY A 97 -7.01 11.01 2.36
C GLY A 97 -8.46 11.12 1.87
N ASP A 98 -8.71 11.87 0.77
CA ASP A 98 -10.03 11.87 0.12
C ASP A 98 -10.37 10.48 -0.44
N ILE A 99 -11.63 10.08 -0.33
CA ILE A 99 -12.09 8.79 -0.84
C ILE A 99 -12.54 8.91 -2.28
N VAL A 100 -11.98 8.04 -3.12
CA VAL A 100 -12.28 7.93 -4.54
C VAL A 100 -12.56 6.48 -4.90
N LEU A 101 -13.39 6.24 -5.91
CA LEU A 101 -13.58 4.91 -6.47
C LEU A 101 -12.62 4.72 -7.64
N PHE A 102 -11.84 3.65 -7.59
CA PHE A 102 -10.87 3.31 -8.62
C PHE A 102 -11.31 2.02 -9.31
N ASN A 103 -11.27 2.01 -10.65
CA ASN A 103 -11.73 0.84 -11.41
C ASN A 103 -10.93 0.62 -12.70
N ARG A 104 -10.79 -0.66 -13.07
CA ARG A 104 -10.28 -1.10 -14.38
C ARG A 104 -11.42 -1.70 -15.20
N GLN A 105 -11.41 -1.45 -16.51
CA GLN A 105 -12.35 -2.08 -17.46
C GLN A 105 -11.65 -3.25 -18.17
N PRO A 106 -12.35 -4.36 -18.46
CA PRO A 106 -13.73 -4.69 -18.08
C PRO A 106 -13.85 -5.05 -16.58
N SER A 107 -15.00 -4.74 -15.96
CA SER A 107 -15.24 -5.05 -14.55
C SER A 107 -15.95 -6.40 -14.41
N LEU A 108 -15.18 -7.46 -14.11
CA LEU A 108 -15.68 -8.84 -14.08
C LEU A 108 -16.31 -9.24 -12.73
N HIS A 109 -15.88 -8.59 -11.66
CA HIS A 109 -16.37 -8.86 -10.31
C HIS A 109 -16.32 -7.60 -9.46
N ARG A 110 -16.99 -7.59 -8.30
CA ARG A 110 -17.07 -6.39 -7.44
C ARG A 110 -15.72 -5.77 -7.08
N MET A 111 -14.67 -6.59 -6.92
CA MET A 111 -13.32 -6.09 -6.57
C MET A 111 -12.61 -5.38 -7.74
N SER A 112 -13.19 -5.37 -8.95
CA SER A 112 -12.69 -4.56 -10.08
C SER A 112 -13.01 -3.07 -9.92
N MET A 113 -13.75 -2.71 -8.86
CA MET A 113 -14.00 -1.34 -8.41
C MET A 113 -13.91 -1.28 -6.88
N MET A 114 -12.92 -0.58 -6.33
CA MET A 114 -12.76 -0.42 -4.89
C MET A 114 -12.49 1.03 -4.53
N ALA A 115 -12.72 1.39 -3.26
CA ALA A 115 -12.43 2.69 -2.73
C ALA A 115 -10.97 2.79 -2.30
N HIS A 116 -10.30 3.84 -2.77
CA HIS A 116 -8.95 4.22 -2.38
C HIS A 116 -8.95 5.60 -1.73
N GLU A 117 -7.91 5.85 -0.96
CA GLU A 117 -7.55 7.15 -0.41
C GLU A 117 -6.58 7.84 -1.37
N VAL A 118 -6.89 9.09 -1.70
CA VAL A 118 -6.04 9.90 -2.58
C VAL A 118 -4.70 10.16 -1.89
N ARG A 119 -3.63 10.06 -2.66
CA ARG A 119 -2.33 10.64 -2.34
C ARG A 119 -1.86 11.49 -3.50
N ILE A 120 -1.70 12.79 -3.30
CA ILE A 120 -1.31 13.71 -4.35
C ILE A 120 0.17 13.55 -4.65
N MET A 121 0.51 13.42 -5.94
CA MET A 121 1.87 13.19 -6.39
C MET A 121 2.18 13.93 -7.68
N LYS A 122 3.45 14.32 -7.84
CA LYS A 122 3.99 14.82 -9.11
C LYS A 122 3.92 13.72 -10.18
N GLY A 123 3.59 14.10 -11.42
CA GLY A 123 3.50 13.19 -12.56
C GLY A 123 2.21 13.35 -13.34
N LYS A 124 1.91 12.36 -14.20
CA LYS A 124 0.72 12.34 -15.07
C LYS A 124 -0.07 11.02 -15.03
N THR A 125 0.43 10.04 -14.30
CA THR A 125 -0.12 8.68 -14.19
C THR A 125 -0.79 8.48 -12.84
N PHE A 126 -1.74 7.55 -12.78
CA PHE A 126 -2.19 7.04 -11.50
C PHE A 126 -1.15 6.06 -10.96
N ARG A 127 -0.86 6.11 -9.65
CA ARG A 127 0.05 5.16 -9.02
C ARG A 127 -0.70 4.23 -8.09
N ILE A 128 -0.39 2.94 -8.16
CA ILE A 128 -0.99 1.94 -7.27
C ILE A 128 0.06 0.98 -6.72
N ASN A 129 -0.23 0.43 -5.55
CA ASN A 129 0.55 -0.64 -4.97
C ASN A 129 0.40 -1.93 -5.80
N LEU A 130 1.51 -2.62 -6.07
CA LEU A 130 1.56 -3.84 -6.87
C LEU A 130 0.70 -4.98 -6.30
N CYS A 131 0.52 -5.04 -4.98
CA CYS A 131 -0.27 -6.09 -4.33
C CYS A 131 -1.77 -6.00 -4.67
N VAL A 132 -2.23 -4.86 -5.18
CA VAL A 132 -3.63 -4.62 -5.57
C VAL A 132 -3.84 -4.85 -7.07
N CYS A 133 -2.80 -5.18 -7.83
CA CYS A 133 -2.94 -5.53 -9.25
C CYS A 133 -3.84 -6.77 -9.49
N PRO A 134 -3.73 -7.88 -8.71
CA PRO A 134 -4.53 -9.08 -8.93
C PRO A 134 -6.06 -8.86 -8.97
N PRO A 135 -6.71 -8.15 -8.01
CA PRO A 135 -8.15 -7.89 -8.11
C PRO A 135 -8.54 -6.98 -9.28
N TYR A 136 -7.66 -6.12 -9.78
CA TYR A 136 -7.93 -5.34 -10.99
C TYR A 136 -7.62 -6.11 -12.28
N ASN A 137 -6.91 -7.25 -12.17
CA ASN A 137 -6.24 -7.90 -13.28
C ASN A 137 -5.43 -6.89 -14.11
N ALA A 138 -4.73 -6.01 -13.42
CA ALA A 138 -3.97 -4.90 -14.00
C ALA A 138 -2.50 -5.28 -14.15
N ASP A 139 -1.88 -4.81 -15.22
CA ASP A 139 -0.44 -4.82 -15.41
C ASP A 139 0.06 -3.38 -15.69
N PHE A 140 1.31 -3.24 -16.14
CA PHE A 140 1.94 -1.94 -16.36
C PHE A 140 2.52 -1.83 -17.78
N ASP A 141 1.90 -2.49 -18.76
CA ASP A 141 2.34 -2.48 -20.17
C ASP A 141 1.75 -1.31 -20.99
N GLY A 142 0.95 -0.46 -20.35
CA GLY A 142 0.17 0.60 -21.00
C GLY A 142 -1.27 0.71 -20.50
N ASP A 143 -1.66 -0.18 -19.58
CA ASP A 143 -2.97 -0.20 -18.92
C ASP A 143 -3.43 1.19 -18.42
N GLU A 144 -4.71 1.47 -18.64
CA GLU A 144 -5.38 2.69 -18.17
C GLU A 144 -6.51 2.36 -17.18
N MET A 145 -6.65 3.19 -16.14
CA MET A 145 -7.72 3.04 -15.16
C MET A 145 -8.50 4.34 -14.96
N ASN A 146 -9.71 4.17 -14.42
CA ASN A 146 -10.65 5.25 -14.15
C ASN A 146 -10.67 5.56 -12.66
N LEU A 147 -10.81 6.85 -12.35
CA LEU A 147 -10.97 7.36 -11.00
C LEU A 147 -12.24 8.19 -10.98
N HIS A 148 -13.12 7.89 -10.01
CA HIS A 148 -14.39 8.57 -9.81
C HIS A 148 -14.38 9.24 -8.44
N VAL A 149 -14.66 10.55 -8.40
CA VAL A 149 -14.69 11.32 -7.15
C VAL A 149 -16.09 11.31 -6.58
N VAL A 150 -16.22 10.81 -5.35
CA VAL A 150 -17.51 10.64 -4.67
C VAL A 150 -17.99 11.97 -4.09
N GLN A 151 -19.13 12.45 -4.57
CA GLN A 151 -19.60 13.82 -4.32
C GLN A 151 -20.36 13.97 -2.98
N SER A 152 -21.28 13.09 -2.62
CA SER A 152 -22.03 13.21 -1.36
C SER A 152 -21.23 12.69 -0.16
N GLU A 153 -21.42 13.30 1.01
CA GLU A 153 -20.81 12.82 2.26
C GLU A 153 -21.24 11.39 2.60
N GLU A 154 -22.52 11.08 2.38
CA GLU A 154 -23.09 9.75 2.63
C GLU A 154 -22.42 8.67 1.78
N ALA A 155 -22.26 8.92 0.46
CA ALA A 155 -21.59 7.96 -0.42
C ALA A 155 -20.08 7.86 -0.11
N ARG A 156 -19.44 8.96 0.33
CA ARG A 156 -18.04 8.91 0.80
C ARG A 156 -17.91 8.03 2.04
N ALA A 157 -18.83 8.16 2.99
CA ALA A 157 -18.85 7.35 4.20
C ALA A 157 -19.10 5.87 3.87
N GLU A 158 -20.07 5.59 2.99
CA GLU A 158 -20.36 4.23 2.52
C GLU A 158 -19.15 3.61 1.82
N ALA A 159 -18.53 4.31 0.88
CA ALA A 159 -17.33 3.85 0.18
C ALA A 159 -16.16 3.61 1.16
N ARG A 160 -15.98 4.48 2.15
CA ARG A 160 -14.95 4.34 3.18
C ARG A 160 -15.20 3.10 4.06
N ILE A 161 -16.44 2.79 4.39
CA ILE A 161 -16.74 1.68 5.31
C ILE A 161 -16.78 0.33 4.56
N LEU A 162 -17.38 0.31 3.38
CA LEU A 162 -17.73 -0.95 2.69
C LEU A 162 -16.79 -1.32 1.54
N MET A 163 -16.18 -0.32 0.90
CA MET A 163 -15.48 -0.53 -0.39
C MET A 163 -13.96 -0.35 -0.29
N ARG A 164 -13.41 0.01 0.87
CA ARG A 164 -11.95 0.17 1.04
C ARG A 164 -11.23 -1.12 0.67
N VAL A 165 -10.07 -0.98 0.03
CA VAL A 165 -9.27 -2.11 -0.48
C VAL A 165 -8.99 -3.16 0.60
N GLN A 166 -8.63 -2.74 1.80
CA GLN A 166 -8.36 -3.64 2.94
C GLN A 166 -9.55 -4.54 3.33
N GLU A 167 -10.79 -4.08 3.13
CA GLU A 167 -12.00 -4.87 3.42
C GLU A 167 -12.27 -5.94 2.34
N HIS A 168 -11.46 -5.95 1.29
CA HIS A 168 -11.52 -6.87 0.17
C HIS A 168 -10.22 -7.66 -0.04
N ILE A 169 -9.34 -7.70 0.97
CA ILE A 169 -8.16 -8.59 0.95
C ILE A 169 -8.59 -10.04 0.73
N ARG A 170 -9.68 -10.48 1.37
CA ARG A 170 -10.24 -11.83 1.20
C ARG A 170 -11.28 -11.86 0.09
N SER A 171 -11.12 -12.79 -0.84
CA SER A 171 -12.03 -12.99 -1.95
C SER A 171 -13.36 -13.59 -1.47
N PRO A 172 -14.53 -13.04 -1.87
CA PRO A 172 -15.81 -13.66 -1.57
C PRO A 172 -16.03 -15.00 -2.29
N ARG A 173 -15.28 -15.28 -3.37
CA ARG A 173 -15.46 -16.50 -4.18
C ARG A 173 -14.94 -17.75 -3.50
N PHE A 174 -13.80 -17.66 -2.81
CA PHE A 174 -13.11 -18.82 -2.24
C PHE A 174 -12.53 -18.57 -0.84
N GLY A 175 -12.73 -17.37 -0.27
CA GLY A 175 -12.35 -17.05 1.10
C GLY A 175 -10.85 -16.81 1.36
N GLY A 176 -9.99 -16.99 0.36
CA GLY A 176 -8.54 -16.75 0.47
C GLY A 176 -8.13 -15.31 0.15
N ALA A 177 -6.90 -14.94 0.50
CA ALA A 177 -6.37 -13.58 0.29
C ALA A 177 -6.06 -13.32 -1.20
N VAL A 178 -6.85 -12.51 -1.90
CA VAL A 178 -6.61 -12.15 -3.32
C VAL A 178 -5.59 -11.02 -3.48
N ILE A 179 -5.43 -10.18 -2.46
CA ILE A 179 -4.41 -9.14 -2.39
C ILE A 179 -3.21 -9.71 -1.65
N GLY A 180 -2.02 -9.56 -2.20
CA GLY A 180 -0.78 -10.06 -1.59
C GLY A 180 0.43 -9.78 -2.45
N ALA A 181 1.60 -10.15 -1.94
CA ALA A 181 2.87 -9.93 -2.61
C ALA A 181 2.92 -10.63 -3.99
N ILE A 182 3.65 -10.04 -4.93
CA ILE A 182 3.89 -10.61 -6.25
C ILE A 182 5.37 -10.41 -6.64
N HIS A 183 5.86 -11.26 -7.54
CA HIS A 183 7.18 -11.14 -8.20
C HIS A 183 8.32 -10.82 -7.21
N ASP A 184 8.99 -9.68 -7.38
CA ASP A 184 10.14 -9.22 -6.59
C ASP A 184 9.92 -9.23 -5.07
N HIS A 185 8.68 -9.00 -4.62
CA HIS A 185 8.37 -9.06 -3.18
C HIS A 185 8.53 -10.48 -2.64
N ILE A 186 8.21 -11.50 -3.44
CA ILE A 186 8.36 -12.91 -3.07
C ILE A 186 9.84 -13.29 -3.12
N THR A 187 10.53 -12.93 -4.19
CA THR A 187 11.97 -13.21 -4.36
C THR A 187 12.80 -12.55 -3.26
N GLY A 188 12.56 -11.26 -2.98
CA GLY A 188 13.25 -10.50 -1.94
C GLY A 188 13.02 -11.10 -0.56
N MET A 189 11.81 -11.54 -0.24
CA MET A 189 11.53 -12.21 1.03
C MET A 189 12.14 -13.61 1.13
N PHE A 190 12.14 -14.37 0.04
CA PHE A 190 12.77 -15.68 0.00
C PHE A 190 14.27 -15.55 0.27
N LEU A 191 14.97 -14.70 -0.50
CA LEU A 191 16.41 -14.46 -0.32
C LEU A 191 16.75 -13.90 1.07
N LEU A 192 15.88 -13.07 1.63
CA LEU A 192 16.05 -12.55 2.99
C LEU A 192 16.00 -13.67 4.03
N THR A 193 15.10 -14.65 3.90
CA THR A 193 14.73 -15.56 5.00
C THR A 193 15.16 -17.01 4.81
N HIS A 194 15.62 -17.38 3.61
CA HIS A 194 16.02 -18.75 3.29
C HIS A 194 17.39 -19.12 3.86
N GLY A 195 17.50 -20.32 4.43
CA GLY A 195 18.77 -20.88 4.88
C GLY A 195 19.42 -20.07 6.01
N GLU A 196 20.72 -19.82 5.89
CA GLU A 196 21.53 -19.13 6.91
C GLU A 196 21.75 -17.63 6.60
N ALA A 197 20.86 -17.03 5.80
CA ALA A 197 20.92 -15.61 5.46
C ALA A 197 20.98 -14.75 6.74
N SER A 198 22.08 -14.01 6.87
CA SER A 198 22.32 -13.14 8.01
C SER A 198 22.99 -11.84 7.57
N TYR A 199 22.78 -10.78 8.35
CA TYR A 199 23.13 -9.42 8.00
C TYR A 199 23.86 -8.76 9.17
N ASP A 200 24.82 -7.89 8.86
CA ASP A 200 25.43 -7.02 9.88
C ASP A 200 24.46 -5.91 10.33
N ILE A 201 24.89 -5.12 11.31
CA ILE A 201 24.05 -4.05 11.88
C ILE A 201 23.67 -2.99 10.85
N ASP A 202 24.59 -2.61 9.95
CA ASP A 202 24.36 -1.54 8.98
C ASP A 202 23.37 -2.00 7.91
N GLN A 203 23.55 -3.22 7.41
CA GLN A 203 22.60 -3.88 6.50
C GLN A 203 21.22 -4.01 7.15
N THR A 204 21.17 -4.47 8.40
CA THR A 204 19.91 -4.65 9.14
C THR A 204 19.17 -3.34 9.31
N VAL A 205 19.86 -2.27 9.69
CA VAL A 205 19.27 -0.93 9.83
C VAL A 205 18.79 -0.39 8.48
N ARG A 206 19.55 -0.59 7.38
CA ARG A 206 19.10 -0.22 6.03
C ARG A 206 17.85 -0.98 5.60
N ILE A 207 17.76 -2.28 5.87
CA ILE A 207 16.59 -3.08 5.54
C ILE A 207 15.37 -2.60 6.35
N LEU A 208 15.53 -2.45 7.67
CA LEU A 208 14.42 -2.07 8.56
C LEU A 208 14.02 -0.59 8.45
N SER A 209 14.89 0.32 8.00
CA SER A 209 14.53 1.73 7.83
C SER A 209 13.44 1.98 6.78
N ARG A 210 13.18 1.00 5.90
CA ARG A 210 12.11 1.06 4.89
C ARG A 210 10.74 0.75 5.45
N VAL A 211 10.67 0.15 6.65
CA VAL A 211 9.42 -0.09 7.35
C VAL A 211 9.29 0.86 8.52
N GLU A 212 8.15 1.53 8.63
CA GLU A 212 7.82 2.30 9.83
C GLU A 212 7.55 1.32 10.97
N ASN A 213 8.59 1.03 11.74
CA ASN A 213 8.51 0.14 12.88
C ASN A 213 8.76 0.91 14.19
N LYS A 214 7.89 0.67 15.16
CA LYS A 214 7.99 1.25 16.52
C LYS A 214 8.66 0.30 17.52
N LYS A 215 8.92 -0.97 17.15
CA LYS A 215 9.61 -1.93 18.00
C LYS A 215 11.12 -1.68 17.96
N ASP A 216 11.78 -1.88 19.09
CA ASP A 216 13.24 -1.86 19.15
C ASP A 216 13.85 -2.92 18.23
N LEU A 217 15.06 -2.66 17.76
CA LEU A 217 15.84 -3.65 17.03
C LEU A 217 16.04 -4.89 17.93
N PRO A 218 15.69 -6.11 17.47
CA PRO A 218 15.91 -7.31 18.28
C PRO A 218 17.41 -7.49 18.57
N LYS A 219 17.73 -8.24 19.63
CA LYS A 219 19.13 -8.62 19.90
C LYS A 219 19.63 -9.54 18.77
N PRO A 220 20.88 -9.41 18.31
CA PRO A 220 21.41 -10.22 17.22
C PRO A 220 21.32 -11.71 17.55
N GLU A 221 20.81 -12.50 16.61
CA GLU A 221 20.75 -13.96 16.74
C GLU A 221 22.15 -14.59 16.83
N TYR A 222 23.13 -14.00 16.15
CA TYR A 222 24.52 -14.45 16.18
C TYR A 222 25.43 -13.36 16.77
N PRO A 223 25.44 -13.15 18.10
CA PRO A 223 26.16 -12.05 18.74
C PRO A 223 27.69 -12.19 18.67
N LYS A 224 28.20 -13.41 18.47
CA LYS A 224 29.64 -13.74 18.44
C LYS A 224 30.10 -14.19 17.06
N ALA A 225 29.38 -13.85 16.00
CA ALA A 225 29.77 -14.21 14.65
C ALA A 225 31.09 -13.53 14.23
N LYS A 226 31.82 -14.19 13.32
CA LYS A 226 33.06 -13.64 12.77
C LYS A 226 32.72 -12.37 11.97
N GLY A 227 33.37 -11.25 12.30
CA GLY A 227 33.07 -9.95 11.71
C GLY A 227 32.04 -9.10 12.49
N GLY A 228 31.57 -9.56 13.65
CA GLY A 228 30.69 -8.82 14.54
C GLY A 228 29.31 -9.46 14.68
N PRO A 229 28.41 -8.86 15.47
CA PRO A 229 27.06 -9.37 15.67
C PRO A 229 26.26 -9.41 14.36
N ARG A 230 25.48 -10.48 14.15
CA ARG A 230 24.62 -10.64 12.97
C ARG A 230 23.18 -10.98 13.33
N TRP A 231 22.26 -10.52 12.49
CA TRP A 231 20.82 -10.78 12.56
C TRP A 231 20.42 -11.70 11.41
N SER A 232 19.66 -12.76 11.68
CA SER A 232 19.10 -13.57 10.60
C SER A 232 17.98 -12.81 9.89
N GLY A 233 17.73 -13.12 8.62
CA GLY A 233 16.59 -12.50 7.95
C GLY A 233 15.23 -12.98 8.50
N ARG A 234 15.15 -14.19 9.09
CA ARG A 234 13.94 -14.64 9.82
C ARG A 234 13.69 -13.77 11.04
N GLN A 235 14.73 -13.40 11.77
CA GLN A 235 14.64 -12.46 12.88
C GLN A 235 14.19 -11.07 12.41
N ILE A 236 14.73 -10.57 11.30
CA ILE A 236 14.32 -9.29 10.69
C ILE A 236 12.84 -9.33 10.28
N PHE A 237 12.40 -10.42 9.64
CA PHE A 237 11.00 -10.60 9.23
C PHE A 237 10.04 -10.70 10.42
N SER A 238 10.45 -11.39 11.50
CA SER A 238 9.62 -11.61 12.70
C SER A 238 9.15 -10.31 13.37
N VAL A 239 9.86 -9.20 13.13
CA VAL A 239 9.45 -7.86 13.58
C VAL A 239 8.06 -7.47 13.08
N LEU A 240 7.65 -7.99 11.91
CA LEU A 240 6.35 -7.70 11.29
C LEU A 240 5.19 -8.56 11.84
N LEU A 241 5.49 -9.61 12.61
CA LEU A 241 4.49 -10.57 13.04
C LEU A 241 3.82 -10.16 14.36
N PRO A 242 2.53 -10.48 14.56
CA PRO A 242 1.89 -10.39 15.87
C PRO A 242 2.54 -11.35 16.87
N ASP A 243 2.76 -10.89 18.12
CA ASP A 243 3.50 -11.65 19.14
C ASP A 243 2.76 -12.93 19.61
N ASP A 244 1.47 -13.07 19.32
CA ASP A 244 0.64 -14.24 19.62
C ASP A 244 0.42 -15.18 18.43
N MET A 245 1.06 -14.91 17.29
CA MET A 245 0.88 -15.68 16.07
C MET A 245 1.66 -17.01 16.11
N ASN A 246 0.97 -18.10 15.79
CA ASN A 246 1.55 -19.44 15.67
C ASN A 246 1.08 -20.07 14.36
N LEU A 247 2.00 -20.53 13.52
CA LEU A 247 1.67 -21.04 12.20
C LEU A 247 2.71 -22.08 11.74
N LYS A 248 2.25 -23.17 11.12
CA LYS A 248 3.13 -24.21 10.54
C LYS A 248 2.58 -24.69 9.21
N TYR A 249 3.41 -24.66 8.16
CA TYR A 249 2.99 -25.07 6.82
C TYR A 249 4.21 -25.34 5.92
N ASN A 250 3.95 -26.00 4.79
CA ASN A 250 4.96 -26.27 3.77
C ASN A 250 5.16 -25.05 2.88
N ALA A 251 6.43 -24.66 2.68
CA ALA A 251 6.83 -23.63 1.74
C ALA A 251 6.40 -23.99 0.30
N SER A 252 6.36 -23.02 -0.60
CA SER A 252 6.13 -23.25 -2.03
C SER A 252 7.24 -24.07 -2.69
N VAL A 253 8.45 -24.04 -2.13
CA VAL A 253 9.62 -24.81 -2.58
C VAL A 253 9.69 -26.24 -1.99
N TYR A 254 8.65 -26.70 -1.28
CA TYR A 254 8.58 -28.03 -0.67
C TYR A 254 8.53 -29.15 -1.73
N PHE A 255 9.31 -30.22 -1.53
CA PHE A 255 9.33 -31.39 -2.40
C PHE A 255 8.34 -32.46 -1.93
N ALA A 256 7.28 -32.70 -2.71
CA ALA A 256 6.23 -33.67 -2.41
C ALA A 256 6.69 -35.13 -2.43
N ASP A 257 7.77 -35.41 -3.16
CA ASP A 257 8.39 -36.72 -3.33
C ASP A 257 9.43 -37.06 -2.25
N ARG A 258 9.81 -36.09 -1.41
CA ARG A 258 10.74 -36.28 -0.28
C ARG A 258 10.01 -36.46 1.05
N THR A 259 10.69 -37.09 2.00
CA THR A 259 10.22 -37.25 3.37
C THR A 259 10.09 -35.91 4.10
N LEU A 260 9.38 -35.90 5.22
CA LEU A 260 9.21 -34.71 6.05
C LEU A 260 10.58 -34.26 6.61
N GLU A 261 11.40 -35.23 7.02
CA GLU A 261 12.73 -35.02 7.58
C GLU A 261 13.66 -34.38 6.54
N GLU A 262 13.71 -34.91 5.32
CA GLU A 262 14.51 -34.32 4.23
C GLU A 262 14.07 -32.90 3.90
N ASN A 263 12.76 -32.63 3.84
CA ASN A 263 12.27 -31.27 3.63
C ASN A 263 12.58 -30.33 4.81
N ALA A 264 12.58 -30.84 6.04
CA ALA A 264 12.95 -30.07 7.21
C ALA A 264 14.44 -29.70 7.21
N GLU A 265 15.31 -30.62 6.77
CA GLU A 265 16.76 -30.37 6.58
C GLU A 265 17.04 -29.33 5.49
N LEU A 266 16.21 -29.29 4.45
CA LEU A 266 16.29 -28.29 3.37
C LEU A 266 15.63 -26.96 3.72
N ASP A 267 15.19 -26.77 4.95
CA ASP A 267 14.50 -25.58 5.42
C ASP A 267 13.20 -25.28 4.63
N MET A 268 12.42 -26.29 4.26
CA MET A 268 11.21 -26.12 3.42
C MET A 268 9.89 -26.12 4.20
N ILE A 269 9.97 -26.15 5.53
CA ILE A 269 8.82 -26.13 6.43
C ILE A 269 8.86 -24.84 7.23
N VAL A 270 7.87 -23.99 7.03
CA VAL A 270 7.74 -22.73 7.75
C VAL A 270 7.13 -22.99 9.13
N GLU A 271 7.77 -22.46 10.16
CA GLU A 271 7.32 -22.56 11.55
C GLU A 271 7.45 -21.20 12.25
N ILE A 272 6.33 -20.65 12.69
CA ILE A 272 6.21 -19.42 13.45
C ILE A 272 5.65 -19.76 14.82
N VAL A 273 6.32 -19.33 15.89
CA VAL A 273 5.91 -19.55 17.28
C VAL A 273 5.95 -18.24 18.03
N ASN A 274 4.81 -17.81 18.58
CA ASN A 274 4.66 -16.54 19.31
C ASN A 274 5.29 -15.34 18.58
N GLY A 275 4.93 -15.18 17.30
CA GLY A 275 5.42 -14.09 16.45
C GLY A 275 6.90 -14.18 16.06
N GLN A 276 7.59 -15.27 16.39
CA GLN A 276 8.97 -15.51 15.99
C GLN A 276 9.02 -16.59 14.91
N MET A 277 9.61 -16.27 13.77
CA MET A 277 9.84 -17.21 12.68
C MET A 277 11.08 -18.04 12.98
N ILE A 278 10.87 -19.33 13.26
CA ILE A 278 11.92 -20.25 13.70
C ILE A 278 12.56 -20.95 12.49
N LYS A 279 11.74 -21.34 11.50
CA LYS A 279 12.15 -22.15 10.34
C LYS A 279 11.45 -21.73 9.06
N GLY A 280 12.04 -22.12 7.94
CA GLY A 280 11.53 -22.00 6.59
C GLY A 280 11.74 -20.62 5.97
N PRO A 281 11.59 -20.52 4.64
CA PRO A 281 11.58 -19.25 3.94
C PRO A 281 10.19 -18.61 3.90
N VAL A 282 10.16 -17.29 3.77
CA VAL A 282 8.97 -16.53 3.39
C VAL A 282 8.90 -16.49 1.87
N ASP A 283 7.96 -17.23 1.29
CA ASP A 283 7.84 -17.37 -0.16
C ASP A 283 6.39 -17.20 -0.65
N GLY A 284 6.08 -17.76 -1.83
CA GLY A 284 4.75 -17.67 -2.42
C GLY A 284 3.64 -18.18 -1.49
N ASN A 285 3.84 -19.30 -0.79
CA ASN A 285 2.82 -19.82 0.14
C ASN A 285 2.73 -19.00 1.43
N SER A 286 3.70 -18.11 1.68
CA SER A 286 3.73 -17.28 2.88
C SER A 286 2.96 -15.97 2.67
N ILE A 287 3.25 -15.24 1.60
CA ILE A 287 2.79 -13.85 1.44
C ILE A 287 2.15 -13.51 0.09
N SER A 288 2.13 -14.44 -0.88
CA SER A 288 1.66 -14.08 -2.22
C SER A 288 0.16 -13.86 -2.30
N ALA A 289 -0.27 -13.15 -3.35
CA ALA A 289 -1.67 -13.15 -3.74
C ALA A 289 -2.17 -14.60 -3.96
N PHE A 290 -3.41 -14.87 -3.54
CA PHE A 290 -4.11 -16.16 -3.54
C PHE A 290 -3.60 -17.22 -2.57
N LYS A 291 -2.32 -17.21 -2.18
CA LYS A 291 -1.71 -18.29 -1.37
C LYS A 291 -1.12 -17.83 -0.04
N GLY A 292 -1.17 -16.53 0.27
CA GLY A 292 -0.49 -15.93 1.42
C GLY A 292 -1.05 -16.36 2.78
N ARG A 293 -0.53 -17.45 3.34
CA ARG A 293 -0.99 -18.02 4.61
C ARG A 293 -0.74 -17.11 5.81
N ILE A 294 0.38 -16.39 5.83
CA ILE A 294 0.69 -15.45 6.92
C ILE A 294 -0.32 -14.30 6.92
N LEU A 295 -0.61 -13.76 5.74
CA LEU A 295 -1.58 -12.68 5.57
C LEU A 295 -2.99 -13.11 5.98
N GLU A 296 -3.42 -14.31 5.57
CA GLU A 296 -4.72 -14.88 5.96
C GLU A 296 -4.83 -15.03 7.48
N GLU A 297 -3.77 -15.51 8.13
CA GLU A 297 -3.75 -15.71 9.57
C GLU A 297 -3.75 -14.38 10.34
N ILE A 298 -2.99 -13.38 9.89
CA ILE A 298 -3.03 -12.02 10.48
C ILE A 298 -4.42 -11.41 10.31
N SER A 299 -5.02 -11.53 9.13
CA SER A 299 -6.38 -11.06 8.86
C SER A 299 -7.40 -11.73 9.79
N ARG A 300 -7.25 -13.03 10.06
CA ARG A 300 -8.11 -13.79 10.99
C ARG A 300 -7.92 -13.36 12.44
N LEU A 301 -6.69 -13.14 12.88
CA LEU A 301 -6.36 -12.83 14.29
C LEU A 301 -6.63 -11.38 14.66
N LYS A 302 -6.31 -10.43 13.77
CA LYS A 302 -6.25 -8.99 14.08
C LYS A 302 -7.09 -8.11 13.14
N GLY A 303 -7.75 -8.68 12.13
CA GLY A 303 -8.65 -7.95 11.22
C GLY A 303 -7.96 -7.36 9.97
N SER A 304 -8.75 -6.69 9.14
CA SER A 304 -8.33 -6.11 7.85
C SER A 304 -7.30 -4.99 8.02
N ASP A 305 -7.42 -4.15 9.05
CA ASP A 305 -6.47 -3.07 9.33
C ASP A 305 -5.04 -3.59 9.57
N ALA A 306 -4.90 -4.66 10.35
CA ALA A 306 -3.61 -5.29 10.63
C ALA A 306 -3.05 -6.02 9.39
N ALA A 307 -3.92 -6.66 8.61
CA ALA A 307 -3.54 -7.30 7.35
C ALA A 307 -3.00 -6.28 6.33
N ARG A 308 -3.66 -5.12 6.19
CA ARG A 308 -3.20 -4.01 5.36
C ARG A 308 -1.85 -3.46 5.83
N ASP A 309 -1.69 -3.23 7.13
CA ASP A 309 -0.41 -2.78 7.71
C ASP A 309 0.73 -3.78 7.46
N PHE A 310 0.44 -5.08 7.58
CA PHE A 310 1.40 -6.13 7.25
C PHE A 310 1.80 -6.12 5.76
N ILE A 311 0.85 -6.02 4.82
CA ILE A 311 1.15 -5.96 3.37
C ILE A 311 2.04 -4.76 3.05
N ASP A 312 1.67 -3.59 3.57
CA ASP A 312 2.42 -2.35 3.34
C ASP A 312 3.86 -2.45 3.87
N LYS A 313 4.07 -3.14 5.00
CA LYS A 313 5.40 -3.33 5.58
C LYS A 313 6.20 -4.43 4.90
N VAL A 314 5.61 -5.60 4.65
CA VAL A 314 6.33 -6.76 4.10
C VAL A 314 6.84 -6.48 2.69
N THR A 315 6.10 -5.73 1.87
CA THR A 315 6.52 -5.34 0.52
C THR A 315 7.72 -4.40 0.54
N ARG A 316 7.72 -3.41 1.45
CA ARG A 316 8.87 -2.50 1.66
C ARG A 316 10.09 -3.23 2.24
N LEU A 317 9.87 -4.16 3.16
CA LEU A 317 10.92 -5.01 3.71
C LEU A 317 11.55 -5.87 2.61
N ALA A 318 10.72 -6.47 1.75
CA ALA A 318 11.17 -7.28 0.63
C ALA A 318 12.06 -6.48 -0.34
N VAL A 319 11.62 -5.25 -0.69
CA VAL A 319 12.43 -4.32 -1.50
C VAL A 319 13.75 -4.00 -0.80
N GLY A 320 13.72 -3.80 0.53
CA GLY A 320 14.92 -3.59 1.33
C GLY A 320 15.92 -4.73 1.28
N GLY A 321 15.44 -5.96 1.51
CA GLY A 321 16.28 -7.16 1.42
C GLY A 321 16.85 -7.36 0.01
N LEU A 322 16.00 -7.19 -1.01
CA LEU A 322 16.43 -7.34 -2.41
C LEU A 322 17.49 -6.31 -2.82
N MET A 323 17.44 -5.08 -2.31
CA MET A 323 18.45 -4.05 -2.57
C MET A 323 19.81 -4.36 -1.92
N GLU A 324 19.86 -5.14 -0.84
CA GLU A 324 21.13 -5.56 -0.22
C GLU A 324 21.71 -6.82 -0.87
N THR A 325 20.86 -7.76 -1.29
CA THR A 325 21.30 -9.02 -1.89
C THR A 325 21.59 -8.89 -3.38
N GLY A 326 20.76 -8.14 -4.12
CA GLY A 326 20.74 -8.14 -5.58
C GLY A 326 20.15 -9.42 -6.15
N CYS A 327 19.44 -9.31 -7.28
CA CYS A 327 18.93 -10.45 -8.02
C CYS A 327 18.92 -10.11 -9.51
N THR A 328 19.44 -11.01 -10.33
CA THR A 328 19.43 -10.91 -11.79
C THR A 328 19.37 -12.31 -12.36
N THR A 329 19.10 -12.42 -13.66
CA THR A 329 19.31 -13.63 -14.43
C THR A 329 20.23 -13.33 -15.61
N GLY A 330 21.06 -14.29 -15.99
CA GLY A 330 21.97 -14.26 -17.13
C GLY A 330 21.62 -15.33 -18.17
N ILE A 331 22.35 -15.34 -19.28
CA ILE A 331 22.19 -16.37 -20.33
C ILE A 331 22.58 -17.75 -19.76
N ASP A 332 23.65 -17.80 -18.97
CA ASP A 332 24.18 -19.02 -18.35
C ASP A 332 23.17 -19.75 -17.45
N ASP A 333 22.13 -19.07 -16.93
CA ASP A 333 21.07 -19.71 -16.14
C ASP A 333 20.18 -20.65 -16.98
N ALA A 334 20.19 -20.48 -18.32
CA ALA A 334 19.46 -21.30 -19.27
C ALA A 334 20.33 -22.38 -19.93
N ASP A 335 21.63 -22.40 -19.64
CA ASP A 335 22.55 -23.40 -20.20
C ASP A 335 22.38 -24.74 -19.47
N VAL A 336 22.10 -25.79 -20.25
CA VAL A 336 22.01 -27.17 -19.73
C VAL A 336 23.38 -27.82 -19.87
N PRO A 337 23.97 -28.38 -18.79
CA PRO A 337 25.22 -29.13 -18.89
C PRO A 337 25.09 -30.29 -19.87
N GLU A 338 26.12 -30.49 -20.71
CA GLU A 338 26.20 -31.60 -21.68
C GLU A 338 26.17 -33.00 -21.03
#